data_AF-A0AAV2MYR1-F1
#
_entry.id   AF-A0AAV2MYR1-F1
#
_cell.length_a   1.000
_cell.length_b   1.000
_cell.length_c   1.000
_cell.angle_alpha   90.00
_cell.angle_beta   90.00
_cell.angle_gamma   90.00
#
_symmetry.space_group_name_H-M   'P 1'
#
loop_
_entity.id
_entity.type
_entity.pdbx_description
1 polymer ?
#
loop_
_entity_poly.entity_id
_entity_poly.type
_entity_poly.pdbx_seq_one_letter_code
_entity_poly.pdbx_strand_id
1 'polypeptide(L)'
;MQYLEKPTRAKRWEYKRARRDAKRIIRSKKRKYLNAIILQMEQDFKKNKSREVYKAVNLFKKRYIPRSYICKDKDGAVVAGRERVLNRWREYFSLLLNPNSTQTREQSAELLVGEEEDFPKR
;
A
#
# COMPACT_ATOMS: atom_id res chain seq x y z
N MET A 1 -28.93 -0.04 3.88
CA MET A 1 -28.87 1.45 3.75
C MET A 1 -29.93 1.88 2.74
N GLN A 2 -31.17 2.15 3.19
CA GLN A 2 -32.37 2.34 2.35
C GLN A 2 -32.34 3.50 1.33
N TYR A 3 -31.35 4.40 1.37
CA TYR A 3 -31.21 5.51 0.41
C TYR A 3 -30.79 5.04 -0.99
N LEU A 4 -29.97 3.98 -1.08
CA LEU A 4 -29.42 3.50 -2.37
C LEU A 4 -30.47 2.78 -3.21
N GLU A 5 -31.51 2.25 -2.58
CA GLU A 5 -32.53 1.41 -3.22
C GLU A 5 -33.70 2.24 -3.77
N LYS A 6 -34.18 3.27 -3.03
CA LYS A 6 -35.29 4.17 -3.45
C LYS A 6 -35.11 5.61 -2.93
N PRO A 7 -34.57 6.53 -3.75
CA PRO A 7 -34.22 7.87 -3.29
C PRO A 7 -35.42 8.85 -3.27
N THR A 8 -36.04 9.02 -2.09
CA THR A 8 -37.04 10.09 -1.83
C THR A 8 -36.35 11.39 -1.37
N ARG A 9 -37.00 12.55 -1.52
CA ARG A 9 -36.49 13.86 -1.05
C ARG A 9 -36.05 13.82 0.43
N ALA A 10 -36.87 13.23 1.30
CA ALA A 10 -36.58 13.10 2.74
C ALA A 10 -35.33 12.22 2.99
N LYS A 11 -35.29 11.01 2.38
CA LYS A 11 -34.14 10.09 2.48
C LYS A 11 -32.84 10.71 1.96
N ARG A 12 -32.91 11.50 0.87
CA ARG A 12 -31.75 12.25 0.33
C ARG A 12 -31.24 13.28 1.32
N TRP A 13 -32.14 14.01 1.98
CA TRP A 13 -31.77 15.00 2.97
C TRP A 13 -31.13 14.36 4.21
N GLU A 14 -31.70 13.24 4.68
CA GLU A 14 -31.16 12.45 5.79
C GLU A 14 -29.76 11.91 5.48
N TYR A 15 -29.57 11.30 4.31
CA TYR A 15 -28.24 10.87 3.85
C TYR A 15 -27.24 12.02 3.82
N LYS A 16 -27.63 13.18 3.27
CA LYS A 16 -26.76 14.37 3.22
C LYS A 16 -26.44 14.90 4.61
N ARG A 17 -27.36 14.82 5.57
CA ARG A 17 -27.14 15.18 6.98
C ARG A 17 -26.13 14.21 7.61
N ALA A 18 -26.42 12.90 7.58
CA ALA A 18 -25.54 11.86 8.13
C ALA A 18 -24.12 11.92 7.52
N ARG A 19 -24.00 12.13 6.21
CA ARG A 19 -22.70 12.29 5.53
C ARG A 19 -21.93 13.52 6.02
N ARG A 20 -22.61 14.65 6.24
CA ARG A 20 -21.99 15.87 6.79
C ARG A 20 -21.51 15.64 8.22
N ASP A 21 -22.32 14.99 9.04
CA ASP A 21 -21.96 14.65 10.42
C ASP A 21 -20.78 13.69 10.48
N ALA A 22 -20.81 12.61 9.70
CA ALA A 22 -19.69 11.69 9.59
C ALA A 22 -18.41 12.41 9.15
N LYS A 23 -18.47 13.25 8.11
CA LYS A 23 -17.31 14.03 7.64
C LYS A 23 -16.78 14.97 8.72
N ARG A 24 -17.66 15.63 9.48
CA ARG A 24 -17.29 16.50 10.61
C ARG A 24 -16.58 15.71 11.70
N ILE A 25 -17.12 14.57 12.11
CA ILE A 25 -16.52 13.69 13.12
C ILE A 25 -15.15 13.18 12.66
N ILE A 26 -15.07 12.64 11.45
CA ILE A 26 -13.81 12.12 10.88
C ILE A 26 -12.74 13.22 10.83
N ARG A 27 -13.09 14.42 10.36
CA ARG A 27 -12.14 15.55 10.31
C ARG A 27 -11.68 15.95 11.71
N SER A 28 -12.59 16.04 12.68
CA SER A 28 -12.26 16.39 14.07
C SER A 28 -11.36 15.35 14.72
N LYS A 29 -11.70 14.06 14.59
CA LYS A 29 -10.91 12.95 15.14
C LYS A 29 -9.53 12.85 14.47
N LYS A 30 -9.45 13.01 13.15
CA LYS A 30 -8.17 13.04 12.41
C LYS A 30 -7.28 14.19 12.91
N ARG A 31 -7.84 15.40 13.07
CA ARG A 31 -7.08 16.54 13.60
C ARG A 31 -6.56 16.28 15.02
N LYS A 32 -7.41 15.80 15.93
CA LYS A 32 -7.01 15.47 17.30
C LYS A 32 -5.88 14.42 17.34
N TYR A 33 -6.00 13.38 16.53
CA TYR A 33 -4.98 12.34 16.42
C TYR A 33 -3.63 12.88 15.93
N LEU A 34 -3.63 13.67 14.85
CA LEU A 34 -2.39 14.24 14.31
C LEU A 34 -1.76 15.23 15.30
N ASN A 35 -2.55 16.06 15.96
CA ASN A 35 -2.05 16.97 16.99
C ASN A 35 -1.40 16.23 18.16
N ALA A 36 -1.99 15.10 18.60
CA ALA A 36 -1.40 14.28 19.64
C ALA A 36 -0.04 13.70 19.24
N ILE A 37 0.11 13.26 17.98
CA ILE A 37 1.40 12.79 17.45
C ILE A 37 2.43 13.92 17.42
N ILE A 38 2.05 15.11 16.97
CA ILE A 38 2.96 16.27 16.91
C ILE A 38 3.42 16.66 18.31
N LEU A 39 2.51 16.75 19.27
CA LEU A 39 2.86 17.08 20.66
C LEU A 39 3.79 16.02 21.27
N GLN A 40 3.54 14.74 20.99
CA GLN A 40 4.42 13.66 21.44
C GLN A 40 5.81 13.76 20.78
N MET A 41 5.86 14.05 19.49
CA MET A 41 7.11 14.24 18.75
C MET A 41 7.92 15.41 19.31
N GLU A 42 7.30 16.52 19.70
CA GLU A 42 7.98 17.65 20.36
C GLU A 42 8.58 17.24 21.70
N GLN A 43 7.86 16.46 22.50
CA GLN A 43 8.37 15.93 23.77
C GLN A 43 9.53 14.96 23.57
N ASP A 44 9.44 14.08 22.57
CA ASP A 44 10.49 13.12 22.25
C ASP A 44 11.74 13.82 21.71
N PHE A 45 11.57 14.90 20.96
CA PHE A 45 12.67 15.77 20.53
C PHE A 45 13.39 16.41 21.72
N LYS A 46 12.65 17.01 22.66
CA LYS A 46 13.22 17.58 23.90
C LYS A 46 13.97 16.53 24.75
N LYS A 47 13.56 15.27 24.68
CA LYS A 47 14.17 14.14 25.41
C LYS A 47 15.29 13.45 24.63
N ASN A 48 15.75 14.02 23.50
CA ASN A 48 16.76 13.43 22.61
C ASN A 48 16.43 12.01 22.11
N LYS A 49 15.14 11.66 21.99
CA LYS A 49 14.69 10.36 21.47
C LYS A 49 14.61 10.38 19.94
N SER A 50 15.76 10.54 19.29
CA SER A 50 15.89 10.70 17.83
C SER A 50 15.13 9.63 17.03
N ARG A 51 15.20 8.36 17.43
CA ARG A 51 14.48 7.25 16.77
C ARG A 51 12.96 7.44 16.75
N GLU A 52 12.36 7.88 17.86
CA GLU A 52 10.91 8.07 17.94
C GLU A 52 10.46 9.29 17.13
N VAL A 53 11.27 10.35 17.14
CA VAL A 53 11.07 11.53 16.27
C VAL A 53 11.07 11.11 14.79
N TYR A 54 12.05 10.34 14.34
CA TYR A 54 12.10 9.86 12.94
C TYR A 54 10.92 8.95 12.57
N LYS A 55 10.46 8.08 13.48
CA LYS A 55 9.26 7.27 13.27
C LYS A 55 8.02 8.15 13.10
N ALA A 56 7.85 9.17 13.94
CA ALA A 56 6.75 10.12 13.83
C ALA A 56 6.79 10.87 12.50
N VAL A 57 7.96 11.40 12.08
CA VAL A 57 8.14 12.05 10.77
C VAL A 57 7.78 11.11 9.62
N ASN A 58 8.25 9.86 9.69
CA ASN A 58 7.96 8.87 8.66
C ASN A 58 6.46 8.57 8.53
N LEU A 59 5.68 8.66 9.61
CA LEU A 59 4.23 8.52 9.54
C LEU A 59 3.58 9.61 8.67
N PHE A 60 4.07 10.85 8.74
CA PHE A 60 3.57 11.96 7.92
C PHE A 60 4.08 11.93 6.49
N LYS A 61 5.34 11.51 6.29
CA LYS A 61 5.97 11.40 4.97
C LYS A 61 5.41 10.23 4.16
N LYS A 62 5.10 9.12 4.81
CA LYS A 62 4.69 7.88 4.14
C LYS A 62 3.32 8.07 3.47
N ARG A 63 3.32 7.96 2.14
CA ARG A 63 2.08 7.90 1.36
C ARG A 63 1.38 6.57 1.66
N TYR A 64 0.05 6.57 1.57
CA TYR A 64 -0.69 5.31 1.60
C TYR A 64 -0.32 4.50 0.36
N ILE A 65 0.25 3.31 0.58
CA ILE A 65 0.54 2.35 -0.46
C ILE A 65 -0.47 1.21 -0.27
N PRO A 66 -1.43 1.03 -1.19
CA PRO A 66 -2.33 -0.11 -1.13
C PRO A 66 -1.51 -1.39 -1.22
N ARG A 67 -1.86 -2.40 -0.42
CA ARG A 67 -1.28 -3.75 -0.61
C ARG A 67 -1.89 -4.35 -1.88
N SER A 68 -1.21 -4.19 -3.00
CA SER A 68 -1.56 -4.87 -4.25
C SER A 68 -0.92 -6.24 -4.28
N TYR A 69 -1.73 -7.28 -4.43
CA TYR A 69 -1.26 -8.63 -4.79
C TYR A 69 -1.35 -8.75 -6.30
N ILE A 70 -0.34 -8.22 -7.00
CA ILE A 70 -0.25 -8.24 -8.45
C ILE A 70 1.17 -8.64 -8.85
N CYS A 71 1.32 -9.60 -9.77
CA CYS A 71 2.60 -9.95 -10.38
C CYS A 71 2.41 -10.34 -11.85
N LYS A 72 3.49 -10.42 -12.63
CA LYS A 72 3.44 -10.98 -14.00
C LYS A 72 3.58 -12.49 -13.94
N ASP A 73 2.87 -13.19 -14.82
CA ASP A 73 3.05 -14.62 -15.04
C ASP A 73 4.29 -14.91 -15.92
N LYS A 74 4.58 -16.18 -16.20
CA LYS A 74 5.63 -16.63 -17.12
C LYS A 74 5.41 -16.05 -18.53
N ASP A 75 4.16 -16.01 -18.98
CA ASP A 75 3.78 -15.45 -20.29
C ASP A 75 3.65 -13.92 -20.29
N GLY A 76 4.06 -13.25 -19.21
CA GLY A 76 3.98 -11.78 -19.09
C GLY A 76 2.59 -11.23 -18.75
N ALA A 77 1.57 -12.08 -18.65
CA ALA A 77 0.21 -11.68 -18.26
C ALA A 77 0.13 -11.21 -16.80
N VAL A 78 -0.73 -10.22 -16.50
CA VAL A 78 -0.88 -9.70 -15.13
C VAL A 78 -1.79 -10.60 -14.30
N VAL A 79 -1.24 -11.19 -13.25
CA VAL A 79 -1.94 -12.02 -12.28
C VAL A 79 -2.25 -11.20 -11.04
N ALA A 80 -3.52 -11.16 -10.64
CA ALA A 80 -3.97 -10.50 -9.42
C ALA A 80 -4.56 -11.52 -8.42
N GLY A 81 -4.41 -11.24 -7.13
CA GLY A 81 -4.96 -12.04 -6.04
C GLY A 81 -3.87 -12.72 -5.21
N ARG A 82 -4.07 -12.74 -3.89
CA ARG A 82 -3.06 -13.19 -2.93
C ARG A 82 -2.55 -14.61 -3.23
N GLU A 83 -3.44 -15.57 -3.38
CA GLU A 83 -3.09 -16.97 -3.59
C GLU A 83 -2.36 -17.18 -4.91
N ARG A 84 -2.85 -16.57 -5.99
CA ARG A 84 -2.23 -16.69 -7.32
C ARG A 84 -0.82 -16.10 -7.35
N VAL A 85 -0.63 -14.94 -6.72
CA VAL A 85 0.70 -14.34 -6.57
C VAL A 85 1.62 -15.24 -5.75
N LEU A 86 1.15 -15.82 -4.64
CA LEU A 86 1.95 -16.74 -3.82
C LEU A 86 2.33 -18.01 -4.60
N ASN A 87 1.40 -18.58 -5.37
CA ASN A 87 1.67 -19.75 -6.22
C ASN A 87 2.70 -19.40 -7.31
N ARG A 88 2.57 -18.23 -7.95
CA ARG A 88 3.55 -17.77 -8.94
C ARG A 88 4.95 -17.58 -8.35
N TRP A 89 5.05 -17.08 -7.12
CA TRP A 89 6.32 -17.00 -6.39
C TRP A 89 6.88 -18.37 -6.04
N ARG A 90 6.04 -19.31 -5.60
CA ARG A 90 6.45 -20.71 -5.35
C ARG A 90 7.03 -21.33 -6.61
N GLU A 91 6.33 -21.23 -7.74
CA GLU A 91 6.79 -21.75 -9.03
C GLU A 91 8.09 -21.08 -9.50
N TYR A 92 8.18 -19.76 -9.36
CA TYR A 92 9.40 -19.02 -9.72
C TYR A 92 10.61 -19.52 -8.96
N PHE A 93 10.50 -19.57 -7.63
CA PHE A 93 11.62 -19.95 -6.78
C PHE A 93 11.91 -21.44 -6.84
N SER A 94 10.90 -22.30 -7.06
CA SER A 94 11.16 -23.72 -7.27
C SER A 94 12.00 -23.96 -8.52
N LEU A 95 11.75 -23.22 -9.61
CA LEU A 95 12.54 -23.29 -10.85
C LEU A 95 13.92 -22.65 -10.67
N LEU A 96 13.99 -21.48 -10.04
CA LEU A 96 15.24 -20.74 -9.84
C LEU A 96 16.23 -21.47 -8.92
N LEU A 97 15.73 -22.07 -7.84
CA LEU A 97 16.57 -22.66 -6.78
C LEU A 97 16.81 -24.17 -6.95
N ASN A 98 16.03 -24.87 -7.79
CA ASN A 98 16.21 -26.30 -8.07
C ASN A 98 16.51 -26.54 -9.56
N PRO A 99 17.71 -26.19 -10.06
CA PRO A 99 18.05 -26.27 -11.48
C PRO A 99 18.10 -27.70 -12.05
N ASN A 100 18.00 -28.74 -11.20
CA ASN A 100 18.13 -30.13 -11.60
C ASN A 100 16.78 -30.87 -11.74
N SER A 101 15.66 -30.24 -11.38
CA SER A 101 14.32 -30.79 -11.63
C SER A 101 13.75 -30.17 -12.91
N THR A 102 14.10 -30.78 -14.05
CA THR A 102 13.38 -30.72 -15.34
C THR A 102 12.62 -29.41 -15.66
N GLN A 103 13.25 -28.49 -16.41
CA GLN A 103 12.83 -28.03 -17.75
C GLN A 103 13.57 -26.74 -18.15
N THR A 104 14.48 -26.92 -19.11
CA THR A 104 15.05 -25.98 -20.09
C THR A 104 15.75 -24.70 -19.62
N ARG A 105 17.05 -24.74 -19.86
CA ARG A 105 18.12 -23.79 -19.59
C ARG A 105 18.38 -22.93 -20.83
N GLU A 106 17.45 -22.06 -21.22
CA GLU A 106 17.67 -21.19 -22.40
C GLU A 106 17.27 -19.71 -22.27
N GLN A 107 16.57 -19.28 -21.20
CA GLN A 107 16.18 -17.87 -21.05
C GLN A 107 16.96 -17.09 -19.97
N SER A 108 17.76 -17.77 -19.15
CA SER A 108 18.44 -17.14 -18.00
C SER A 108 19.69 -16.33 -18.37
N ALA A 109 20.22 -16.47 -19.58
CA ALA A 109 21.45 -15.79 -19.99
C ALA A 109 21.21 -14.37 -20.55
N GLU A 110 20.00 -14.06 -21.02
CA GLU A 110 19.72 -12.79 -21.71
C GLU A 110 19.22 -11.68 -20.77
N LEU A 111 18.77 -12.02 -19.57
CA LEU A 111 18.19 -11.05 -18.60
C LEU A 111 19.21 -10.47 -17.61
N LEU A 112 20.47 -10.91 -17.65
CA LEU A 112 21.55 -10.41 -16.80
C LEU A 112 22.39 -9.29 -17.44
N VAL A 113 22.14 -8.97 -18.72
CA VAL A 113 22.64 -7.72 -19.32
C VAL A 113 21.59 -6.63 -19.03
N GLY A 114 21.54 -6.21 -17.77
CA GLY A 114 20.82 -5.00 -17.42
C GLY A 114 21.57 -3.81 -18.00
N GLU A 115 20.98 -3.14 -18.99
CA GLU A 115 21.38 -1.78 -19.35
C GLU A 115 21.29 -0.91 -18.08
N GLU A 116 22.41 -0.30 -17.69
CA GLU A 116 22.45 0.71 -16.64
C GLU A 116 21.67 1.96 -17.11
N GLU A 117 20.35 1.94 -16.95
CA GLU A 117 19.53 3.14 -17.04
C GLU A 117 19.71 3.95 -15.74
N ASP A 118 20.49 5.02 -15.86
CA ASP A 118 20.83 5.98 -14.80
C ASP A 118 19.56 6.69 -14.31
N PHE A 119 18.93 6.15 -13.25
CA PHE A 119 17.73 6.76 -12.68
C PHE A 119 18.09 8.12 -12.03
N PRO A 120 17.44 9.23 -12.43
CA PRO A 120 17.76 10.54 -11.88
C PRO A 120 17.47 10.60 -10.38
N LYS A 121 18.51 10.92 -9.61
CA LYS A 121 18.45 11.11 -8.15
C LYS A 121 17.41 12.19 -7.84
N ARG A 122 16.39 11.82 -7.05
CA ARG A 122 15.48 12.75 -6.39
C ARG A 122 15.97 13.10 -4.99
#